data_AF-A0ABD5WAY2-F1
#
_entry.id   AF-A0ABD5WAY2-F1
#
_cell.length_a   1.000
_cell.length_b   1.000
_cell.length_c   1.000
_cell.angle_alpha   90.00
_cell.angle_beta   90.00
_cell.angle_gamma   90.00
#
_symmetry.space_group_name_H-M   'P 1'
#
loop_
_entity.id
_entity.type
_entity.pdbx_description
1 polymer ?
#
loop_
_entity_poly.entity_id
_entity_poly.type
_entity_poly.pdbx_seq_one_letter_code
_entity_poly.pdbx_strand_id
1 'polypeptide(L)'
;MNEDHLQALCDQATMAERARADDAPDWLADHFETFTGALTGERNGTPFPCHFGTNAVERGDLLYTAVPSFTDPEALFGFRDALVEYLDTYRDHAEFAPLVTFFAPPPGGADAFAERDWHETLWHLLQFLHVNDPEPWPADIPTDPDDPYWEYSFGGTAMFPTCRAPFYEDRKSRYCPVSLEITFQPRDVFDGLTHDTEAGARAREVIQGRLGDYDGVCPHADLGDWGVEDDREWRQYLFSRDEAQFPDECPLTVTPEVTAMDADTPGPGVGAD
;
A
#
# COMPACT_ATOMS: atom_id res chain seq x y z
N MET A 1 -9.80 -17.96 14.31
CA MET A 1 -9.41 -16.60 14.75
C MET A 1 -10.65 -15.71 14.66
N ASN A 2 -10.92 -14.81 15.61
CA ASN A 2 -12.02 -13.83 15.42
C ASN A 2 -11.57 -12.81 14.36
N GLU A 3 -12.46 -12.38 13.46
CA GLU A 3 -12.14 -11.42 12.39
C GLU A 3 -11.53 -10.12 12.96
N ASP A 4 -12.00 -9.69 14.13
CA ASP A 4 -11.46 -8.55 14.90
C ASP A 4 -9.93 -8.62 15.14
N HIS A 5 -9.38 -9.83 15.29
CA HIS A 5 -7.95 -10.01 15.56
C HIS A 5 -7.09 -10.01 14.30
N LEU A 6 -7.65 -10.27 13.12
CA LEU A 6 -6.89 -10.26 11.87
C LEU A 6 -6.49 -8.82 11.49
N GLN A 7 -7.42 -7.89 11.69
CA GLN A 7 -7.28 -6.50 11.25
C GLN A 7 -6.55 -5.61 12.25
N ALA A 8 -6.43 -6.03 13.51
CA ALA A 8 -5.69 -5.27 14.51
C ALA A 8 -4.24 -5.06 14.06
N LEU A 9 -3.76 -3.81 14.13
CA LEU A 9 -2.36 -3.47 13.86
C LEU A 9 -1.44 -4.32 14.74
N CYS A 10 -0.35 -4.82 14.18
CA CYS A 10 0.60 -5.64 14.93
C CYS A 10 2.01 -5.57 14.39
N ASP A 11 2.98 -5.94 15.24
CA ASP A 11 4.38 -6.08 14.85
C ASP A 11 4.63 -7.39 14.09
N GLN A 12 5.84 -7.52 13.53
CA GLN A 12 6.22 -8.70 12.76
C GLN A 12 6.12 -10.01 13.56
N ALA A 13 6.48 -10.00 14.85
CA ALA A 13 6.46 -11.20 15.68
C ALA A 13 5.02 -11.68 15.92
N THR A 14 4.11 -10.75 16.19
CA THR A 14 2.69 -11.02 16.37
C THR A 14 2.05 -11.48 15.07
N MET A 15 2.36 -10.84 13.93
CA MET A 15 1.87 -11.29 12.62
C MET A 15 2.36 -12.70 12.29
N ALA A 16 3.63 -12.99 12.57
CA ALA A 16 4.22 -14.33 12.47
C ALA A 16 3.51 -15.38 13.34
N GLU A 17 3.08 -15.02 14.54
CA GLU A 17 2.30 -15.91 15.41
C GLU A 17 0.88 -16.13 14.87
N ARG A 18 0.20 -15.07 14.44
CA ARG A 18 -1.14 -15.14 13.83
C ARG A 18 -1.13 -16.00 12.58
N ALA A 19 -0.17 -15.80 11.68
CA ALA A 19 -0.01 -16.57 10.44
C ALA A 19 0.22 -18.08 10.67
N ARG A 20 0.72 -18.49 11.85
CA ARG A 20 0.98 -19.89 12.20
C ARG A 20 -0.04 -20.51 13.15
N ALA A 21 -1.07 -19.76 13.54
CA ALA A 21 -2.10 -20.28 14.43
C ALA A 21 -2.93 -21.36 13.70
N ASP A 22 -3.32 -22.42 14.40
CA ASP A 22 -4.08 -23.54 13.84
C ASP A 22 -5.43 -23.12 13.23
N ASP A 23 -5.95 -21.96 13.65
CA ASP A 23 -7.22 -21.38 13.22
C ASP A 23 -7.05 -20.12 12.35
N ALA A 24 -5.84 -19.90 11.82
CA ALA A 24 -5.55 -18.86 10.85
C ALA A 24 -6.08 -19.24 9.46
N PRO A 25 -6.57 -18.27 8.67
CA PRO A 25 -6.87 -18.52 7.26
C PRO A 25 -5.58 -18.85 6.49
N ASP A 26 -5.64 -19.86 5.62
CA ASP A 26 -4.49 -20.32 4.82
C ASP A 26 -3.82 -19.16 4.05
N TRP A 27 -4.61 -18.24 3.50
CA TRP A 27 -4.11 -17.10 2.74
C TRP A 27 -3.22 -16.16 3.57
N LEU A 28 -3.42 -16.07 4.89
CA LEU A 28 -2.60 -15.22 5.75
C LEU A 28 -1.20 -15.80 5.91
N ALA A 29 -1.11 -17.12 6.13
CA ALA A 29 0.14 -17.84 6.18
C ALA A 29 0.91 -17.67 4.86
N ASP A 30 0.22 -17.91 3.74
CA ASP A 30 0.81 -17.78 2.41
C ASP A 30 1.29 -16.34 2.14
N HIS A 31 0.52 -15.32 2.51
CA HIS A 31 0.93 -13.92 2.38
C HIS A 31 2.20 -13.64 3.19
N PHE A 32 2.21 -13.98 4.48
CA PHE A 32 3.34 -13.70 5.35
C PHE A 32 4.62 -14.42 4.90
N GLU A 33 4.50 -15.69 4.52
CA GLU A 33 5.63 -16.49 4.03
C GLU A 33 6.17 -15.99 2.69
N THR A 34 5.29 -15.71 1.72
CA THR A 34 5.71 -15.24 0.40
C THR A 34 6.21 -13.80 0.40
N PHE A 35 5.70 -12.94 1.29
CA PHE A 35 6.22 -11.61 1.55
C PHE A 35 7.63 -11.67 2.12
N THR A 36 7.78 -12.35 3.27
CA THR A 36 9.07 -12.48 3.96
C THR A 36 10.10 -13.11 3.04
N GLY A 37 9.74 -14.22 2.38
CA GLY A 37 10.61 -14.93 1.45
C GLY A 37 11.00 -14.10 0.22
N ALA A 38 10.15 -13.20 -0.26
CA ALA A 38 10.50 -12.30 -1.35
C ALA A 38 11.51 -11.22 -0.91
N LEU A 39 11.34 -10.63 0.27
CA LEU A 39 12.17 -9.53 0.76
C LEU A 39 13.53 -9.98 1.31
N THR A 40 13.61 -11.18 1.89
CA THR A 40 14.86 -11.73 2.44
C THR A 40 15.52 -12.77 1.52
N GLY A 41 14.85 -13.14 0.43
CA GLY A 41 15.33 -14.12 -0.52
C GLY A 41 16.17 -13.53 -1.65
N GLU A 42 16.53 -14.41 -2.58
CA GLU A 42 17.19 -14.05 -3.82
C GLU A 42 16.35 -14.50 -5.01
N ARG A 43 16.40 -13.70 -6.08
CA ARG A 43 15.83 -14.04 -7.38
C ARG A 43 16.80 -13.68 -8.49
N ASN A 44 16.89 -14.56 -9.49
CA ASN A 44 17.89 -14.45 -10.56
C ASN A 44 19.33 -14.30 -10.04
N GLY A 45 19.61 -14.84 -8.84
CA GLY A 45 20.91 -14.70 -8.16
C GLY A 45 21.17 -13.31 -7.57
N THR A 46 20.14 -12.50 -7.39
CA THR A 46 20.22 -11.17 -6.80
C THR A 46 19.26 -11.01 -5.62
N PRO A 47 19.64 -10.28 -4.56
CA PRO A 47 18.74 -9.99 -3.44
C PRO A 47 17.64 -9.02 -3.84
N PHE A 48 16.59 -8.91 -3.02
CA PHE A 48 15.53 -7.93 -3.22
C PHE A 48 16.10 -6.50 -3.45
N PRO A 49 15.57 -5.72 -4.42
CA PRO A 49 16.21 -4.46 -4.82
C PRO A 49 16.23 -3.38 -3.74
N CYS A 50 15.21 -3.36 -2.88
CA CYS A 50 15.06 -2.38 -1.81
C CYS A 50 15.71 -2.87 -0.52
N HIS A 51 16.93 -2.39 -0.25
CA HIS A 51 17.63 -2.67 1.01
C HIS A 51 16.87 -2.24 2.26
N PHE A 52 16.14 -1.12 2.20
CA PHE A 52 15.37 -0.62 3.34
C PHE A 52 14.28 -1.62 3.72
N GLY A 53 13.54 -2.14 2.74
CA GLY A 53 12.55 -3.19 2.95
C GLY A 53 13.16 -4.48 3.51
N THR A 54 14.27 -4.97 2.93
CA THR A 54 14.96 -6.17 3.44
C THR A 54 15.41 -5.98 4.89
N ASN A 55 16.07 -4.87 5.21
CA ASN A 55 16.53 -4.59 6.57
C ASN A 55 15.36 -4.47 7.56
N ALA A 56 14.26 -3.86 7.15
CA ALA A 56 13.07 -3.72 7.99
C ALA A 56 12.47 -5.09 8.36
N VAL A 57 12.39 -6.01 7.40
CA VAL A 57 11.97 -7.41 7.67
C VAL A 57 12.96 -8.12 8.59
N GLU A 58 14.26 -8.00 8.32
CA GLU A 58 15.29 -8.68 9.12
C GLU A 58 15.33 -8.19 10.58
N ARG A 59 15.01 -6.92 10.81
CA ARG A 59 14.94 -6.30 12.15
C ARG A 59 13.59 -6.47 12.83
N GLY A 60 12.54 -6.75 12.05
CA GLY A 60 11.16 -6.79 12.55
C GLY A 60 10.55 -5.41 12.77
N ASP A 61 11.01 -4.40 12.02
CA ASP A 61 10.59 -3.00 12.13
C ASP A 61 9.28 -2.72 11.36
N LEU A 62 8.80 -3.69 10.56
CA LEU A 62 7.54 -3.56 9.83
C LEU A 62 6.33 -3.77 10.73
N LEU A 63 5.29 -2.98 10.47
CA LEU A 63 3.96 -3.15 11.04
C LEU A 63 3.05 -3.84 10.02
N TYR A 64 2.04 -4.56 10.53
CA TYR A 64 1.19 -5.41 9.71
C TYR A 64 -0.28 -5.32 10.10
N THR A 65 -1.15 -5.50 9.11
CA THR A 65 -2.57 -5.81 9.28
C THR A 65 -3.04 -6.74 8.16
N ALA A 66 -4.10 -7.51 8.41
CA ALA A 66 -4.67 -8.46 7.47
C ALA A 66 -6.18 -8.22 7.28
N VAL A 67 -6.60 -7.88 6.06
CA VAL A 67 -7.95 -7.44 5.74
C VAL A 67 -8.73 -8.57 5.03
N PRO A 68 -9.85 -9.06 5.59
CA PRO A 68 -10.51 -10.27 5.08
C PRO A 68 -11.36 -10.05 3.83
N SER A 69 -11.52 -8.81 3.35
CA SER A 69 -12.36 -8.50 2.19
C SER A 69 -12.01 -7.16 1.54
N PHE A 70 -12.26 -7.05 0.24
CA PHE A 70 -12.13 -5.80 -0.53
C PHE A 70 -13.40 -4.95 -0.51
N THR A 71 -14.54 -5.51 -0.13
CA THR A 71 -15.86 -4.88 -0.34
C THR A 71 -16.79 -4.97 0.85
N ASP A 72 -16.46 -5.81 1.83
CA ASP A 72 -17.26 -5.91 3.05
C ASP A 72 -17.08 -4.65 3.90
N PRO A 73 -18.16 -3.93 4.27
CA PRO A 73 -18.04 -2.68 4.99
C PRO A 73 -17.31 -2.80 6.34
N GLU A 74 -17.53 -3.87 7.10
CA GLU A 74 -16.88 -4.07 8.40
C GLU A 74 -15.38 -4.26 8.22
N ALA A 75 -14.99 -5.08 7.24
CA ALA A 75 -13.58 -5.24 6.86
C ALA A 75 -12.95 -3.91 6.40
N LEU A 76 -13.65 -3.10 5.61
CA LEU A 76 -13.12 -1.83 5.14
C LEU A 76 -12.96 -0.79 6.26
N PHE A 77 -13.91 -0.73 7.20
CA PHE A 77 -13.75 0.12 8.39
C PHE A 77 -12.64 -0.38 9.31
N GLY A 78 -12.50 -1.69 9.51
CA GLY A 78 -11.37 -2.26 10.26
C GLY A 78 -10.01 -1.94 9.62
N PHE A 79 -9.93 -1.94 8.29
CA PHE A 79 -8.73 -1.51 7.55
C PHE A 79 -8.45 -0.02 7.78
N ARG A 80 -9.48 0.83 7.69
CA ARG A 80 -9.36 2.26 7.98
C ARG A 80 -8.85 2.50 9.40
N ASP A 81 -9.42 1.82 10.39
CA ASP A 81 -9.05 1.98 11.80
C ASP A 81 -7.61 1.51 12.07
N ALA A 82 -7.16 0.42 11.42
CA ALA A 82 -5.76 -0.02 11.50
C ALA A 82 -4.79 1.02 10.92
N LEU A 83 -5.18 1.72 9.85
CA LEU A 83 -4.37 2.79 9.24
C LEU A 83 -4.30 4.04 10.14
N VAL A 84 -5.39 4.35 10.85
CA VAL A 84 -5.38 5.42 11.89
C VAL A 84 -4.43 5.04 13.03
N GLU A 85 -4.57 3.84 13.58
CA GLU A 85 -3.69 3.35 14.65
C GLU A 85 -2.22 3.32 14.20
N TYR A 86 -1.97 2.99 12.94
CA TYR A 86 -0.64 3.03 12.35
C TYR A 86 -0.04 4.43 12.39
N LEU A 87 -0.77 5.44 11.91
CA LEU A 87 -0.29 6.83 11.89
C LEU A 87 0.00 7.39 13.29
N ASP A 88 -0.74 6.92 14.30
CA ASP A 88 -0.52 7.29 15.70
C ASP A 88 0.72 6.65 16.34
N THR A 89 1.22 5.54 15.78
CA THR A 89 2.22 4.68 16.46
C THR A 89 3.54 4.50 15.72
N TYR A 90 3.58 4.62 14.39
CA TYR A 90 4.73 4.19 13.59
C TYR A 90 6.05 4.91 13.95
N ARG A 91 5.98 6.21 14.30
CA ARG A 91 7.16 7.01 14.69
C ARG A 91 7.80 6.55 15.99
N ASP A 92 6.99 6.02 16.91
CA ASP A 92 7.46 5.48 18.19
C ASP A 92 7.88 4.00 18.07
N HIS A 93 7.48 3.33 16.99
CA HIS A 93 7.80 1.92 16.72
C HIS A 93 9.24 1.74 16.23
N ALA A 94 9.61 2.38 15.11
CA ALA A 94 10.96 2.33 14.55
C ALA A 94 11.23 3.55 13.65
N GLU A 95 12.51 3.81 13.34
CA GLU A 95 12.91 4.90 12.41
C GLU A 95 12.32 4.70 11.01
N PHE A 96 12.19 3.44 10.57
CA PHE A 96 11.59 3.07 9.30
C PHE A 96 10.57 1.95 9.54
N ALA A 97 9.31 2.31 9.67
CA ALA A 97 8.21 1.40 9.98
C ALA A 97 7.07 1.45 8.94
N PRO A 98 7.26 1.01 7.69
CA PRO A 98 6.16 0.82 6.76
C PRO A 98 5.07 -0.12 7.30
N LEU A 99 3.82 0.15 6.93
CA LEU A 99 2.69 -0.76 7.18
C LEU A 99 2.48 -1.68 5.99
N VAL A 100 2.56 -2.99 6.19
CA VAL A 100 2.22 -4.02 5.21
C VAL A 100 0.79 -4.51 5.46
N THR A 101 -0.07 -4.34 4.46
CA THR A 101 -1.46 -4.78 4.49
C THR A 101 -1.64 -5.98 3.56
N PHE A 102 -2.05 -7.12 4.11
CA PHE A 102 -2.41 -8.30 3.34
C PHE A 102 -3.93 -8.38 3.15
N PHE A 103 -4.39 -8.60 1.93
CA PHE A 103 -5.82 -8.75 1.67
C PHE A 103 -6.15 -10.21 1.34
N ALA A 104 -7.31 -10.68 1.81
CA ALA A 104 -7.81 -11.99 1.41
C ALA A 104 -7.96 -12.09 -0.12
N PRO A 105 -7.72 -13.27 -0.73
CA PRO A 105 -8.01 -13.50 -2.14
C PRO A 105 -9.49 -13.29 -2.47
N PRO A 106 -9.82 -12.82 -3.69
CA PRO A 106 -11.21 -12.68 -4.10
C PRO A 106 -11.90 -14.06 -4.20
N PRO A 107 -13.24 -14.11 -4.21
CA PRO A 107 -13.97 -15.34 -4.46
C PRO A 107 -13.53 -15.98 -5.79
N GLY A 108 -13.08 -17.23 -5.74
CA GLY A 108 -12.51 -17.93 -6.89
C GLY A 108 -10.97 -17.90 -6.97
N GLY A 109 -10.30 -17.22 -6.04
CA GLY A 109 -8.84 -17.13 -5.95
C GLY A 109 -8.23 -16.05 -6.84
N ALA A 110 -6.91 -15.87 -6.75
CA ALA A 110 -6.19 -14.82 -7.48
C ALA A 110 -6.41 -14.86 -9.00
N ASP A 111 -6.51 -16.06 -9.58
CA ASP A 111 -6.70 -16.26 -11.03
C ASP A 111 -8.10 -15.87 -11.53
N ALA A 112 -9.03 -15.56 -10.62
CA ALA A 112 -10.36 -15.05 -10.98
C ALA A 112 -10.33 -13.59 -11.44
N PHE A 113 -9.27 -12.84 -11.10
CA PHE A 113 -9.09 -11.43 -11.43
C PHE A 113 -8.09 -11.25 -12.57
N ALA A 114 -8.45 -10.44 -13.56
CA ALA A 114 -7.51 -9.86 -14.52
C ALA A 114 -6.78 -8.67 -13.89
N GLU A 115 -5.76 -8.13 -14.57
CA GLU A 115 -5.01 -6.95 -14.08
C GLU A 115 -5.93 -5.76 -13.82
N ARG A 116 -6.93 -5.53 -14.68
CA ARG A 116 -7.92 -4.45 -14.50
C ARG A 116 -8.66 -4.56 -13.16
N ASP A 117 -9.07 -5.77 -12.77
CA ASP A 117 -9.81 -5.98 -11.53
C ASP A 117 -8.95 -5.63 -10.31
N TRP A 118 -7.63 -5.87 -10.38
CA TRP A 118 -6.69 -5.48 -9.32
C TRP A 118 -6.48 -3.96 -9.24
N HIS A 119 -6.41 -3.26 -10.38
CA HIS A 119 -6.39 -1.79 -10.40
C HIS A 119 -7.69 -1.21 -9.82
N GLU A 120 -8.85 -1.68 -10.28
CA GLU A 120 -10.15 -1.26 -9.76
C GLU A 120 -10.26 -1.50 -8.25
N THR A 121 -9.75 -2.63 -7.77
CA THR A 121 -9.70 -2.96 -6.33
C THR A 121 -8.81 -1.99 -5.56
N LEU A 122 -7.59 -1.72 -6.01
CA LEU A 122 -6.69 -0.75 -5.36
C LEU A 122 -7.37 0.61 -5.24
N TRP A 123 -7.93 1.11 -6.34
CA TRP A 123 -8.55 2.43 -6.35
C TRP A 123 -9.83 2.50 -5.55
N HIS A 124 -10.61 1.41 -5.50
CA HIS A 124 -11.75 1.30 -4.58
C HIS A 124 -11.30 1.44 -3.12
N LEU A 125 -10.24 0.74 -2.71
CA LEU A 125 -9.71 0.79 -1.34
C LEU A 125 -9.18 2.19 -0.99
N LEU A 126 -8.37 2.80 -1.85
CA LEU A 126 -7.83 4.14 -1.62
C LEU A 126 -8.94 5.21 -1.58
N GLN A 127 -9.94 5.09 -2.44
CA GLN A 127 -11.10 5.99 -2.43
C GLN A 127 -11.94 5.78 -1.17
N PHE A 128 -12.15 4.54 -0.73
CA PHE A 128 -12.86 4.23 0.52
C PHE A 128 -12.17 4.88 1.73
N LEU A 129 -10.86 4.73 1.83
CA LEU A 129 -10.06 5.38 2.87
C LEU A 129 -10.19 6.90 2.79
N HIS A 130 -10.04 7.49 1.60
CA HIS A 130 -10.15 8.95 1.40
C HIS A 130 -11.50 9.51 1.85
N VAL A 131 -12.62 8.86 1.49
CA VAL A 131 -13.96 9.37 1.90
C VAL A 131 -14.28 9.14 3.38
N ASN A 132 -13.52 8.28 4.06
CA ASN A 132 -13.64 7.98 5.48
C ASN A 132 -12.43 8.45 6.29
N ASP A 133 -11.66 9.38 5.74
CA ASP A 133 -10.49 9.96 6.40
C ASP A 133 -10.92 10.78 7.63
N PRO A 134 -10.33 10.54 8.81
CA PRO A 134 -10.60 11.38 9.99
C PRO A 134 -10.08 12.81 9.85
N GLU A 135 -9.08 13.05 9.01
CA GLU A 135 -8.42 14.35 8.85
C GLU A 135 -8.62 14.89 7.42
N PRO A 136 -8.60 16.21 7.22
CA PRO A 136 -8.69 16.79 5.88
C PRO A 136 -7.44 16.45 5.05
N TRP A 137 -7.60 16.52 3.72
CA TRP A 137 -6.47 16.43 2.81
C TRP A 137 -5.41 17.50 3.16
N PRO A 138 -4.11 17.16 3.24
CA PRO A 138 -3.08 18.11 3.64
C PRO A 138 -3.06 19.35 2.74
N ALA A 139 -3.02 20.54 3.35
CA ALA A 139 -3.13 21.80 2.61
C ALA A 139 -1.93 22.10 1.69
N ASP A 140 -0.80 21.44 1.93
CA ASP A 140 0.45 21.54 1.18
C ASP A 140 0.59 20.49 0.08
N ILE A 141 -0.31 19.50 0.01
CA ILE A 141 -0.33 18.48 -1.04
C ILE A 141 -1.38 18.85 -2.10
N PRO A 142 -1.00 18.94 -3.38
CA PRO A 142 -1.94 19.18 -4.47
C PRO A 142 -3.08 18.16 -4.48
N THR A 143 -4.23 18.55 -5.00
CA THR A 143 -5.40 17.67 -5.18
C THR A 143 -5.50 17.11 -6.59
N ASP A 144 -4.76 17.70 -7.53
CA ASP A 144 -4.68 17.27 -8.92
C ASP A 144 -3.65 16.13 -9.04
N PRO A 145 -4.05 14.90 -9.41
CA PRO A 145 -3.14 13.77 -9.53
C PRO A 145 -2.09 13.93 -10.66
N ASP A 146 -2.24 14.93 -11.53
CA ASP A 146 -1.24 15.27 -12.53
C ASP A 146 -0.19 16.29 -12.06
N ASP A 147 -0.33 16.82 -10.85
CA ASP A 147 0.71 17.67 -10.24
C ASP A 147 1.92 16.81 -9.83
N PRO A 148 3.17 17.22 -10.15
CA PRO A 148 4.36 16.45 -9.81
C PRO A 148 4.58 16.28 -8.30
N TYR A 149 3.95 17.10 -7.47
CA TYR A 149 4.00 17.01 -6.00
C TYR A 149 2.77 16.31 -5.40
N TRP A 150 1.81 15.86 -6.22
CA TRP A 150 0.69 15.08 -5.73
C TRP A 150 1.14 13.74 -5.15
N GLU A 151 0.54 13.37 -4.02
CA GLU A 151 0.66 12.04 -3.44
C GLU A 151 -0.63 11.72 -2.67
N TYR A 152 -1.03 10.44 -2.68
CA TYR A 152 -2.11 9.94 -1.84
C TYR A 152 -1.88 10.32 -0.38
N SER A 153 -2.90 10.88 0.26
CA SER A 153 -2.84 11.27 1.66
C SER A 153 -3.98 10.61 2.43
N PHE A 154 -3.68 10.19 3.66
CA PHE A 154 -4.69 9.77 4.62
C PHE A 154 -4.27 10.15 6.05
N GLY A 155 -5.21 10.54 6.91
CA GLY A 155 -4.92 10.97 8.28
C GLY A 155 -4.01 12.20 8.33
N GLY A 156 -4.19 13.13 7.37
CA GLY A 156 -3.37 14.33 7.24
C GLY A 156 -1.90 14.06 6.85
N THR A 157 -1.57 12.84 6.42
CA THR A 157 -0.21 12.41 6.09
C THR A 157 -0.13 11.93 4.64
N ALA A 158 0.80 12.50 3.87
CA ALA A 158 1.12 12.00 2.54
C ALA A 158 1.84 10.64 2.64
N MET A 159 1.40 9.67 1.85
CA MET A 159 1.87 8.29 1.89
C MET A 159 2.05 7.71 0.49
N PHE A 160 3.01 6.79 0.35
CA PHE A 160 3.28 6.07 -0.89
C PHE A 160 2.79 4.60 -0.81
N PRO A 161 1.59 4.25 -1.33
CA PRO A 161 1.05 2.89 -1.30
C PRO A 161 1.72 2.04 -2.40
N THR A 162 2.71 1.24 -2.04
CA THR A 162 3.41 0.33 -2.97
C THR A 162 2.75 -1.04 -2.97
N CYS A 163 2.19 -1.45 -4.11
CA CYS A 163 1.35 -2.66 -4.18
C CYS A 163 2.00 -3.85 -4.87
N ARG A 164 1.97 -5.04 -4.28
CA ARG A 164 2.30 -6.30 -4.96
C ARG A 164 1.03 -7.05 -5.35
N ALA A 165 1.03 -7.69 -6.52
CA ALA A 165 -0.18 -8.35 -7.06
C ALA A 165 0.11 -9.64 -7.85
N PRO A 166 -0.90 -10.52 -8.05
CA PRO A 166 -0.71 -11.82 -8.71
C PRO A 166 -0.44 -11.78 -10.22
N PHE A 167 -0.87 -10.73 -10.94
CA PHE A 167 -0.78 -10.69 -12.40
C PHE A 167 0.64 -10.45 -12.95
N TYR A 168 1.63 -10.16 -12.11
CA TYR A 168 3.01 -9.90 -12.55
C TYR A 168 3.77 -11.19 -12.93
N GLU A 169 4.00 -11.37 -14.22
CA GLU A 169 4.79 -12.48 -14.76
C GLU A 169 6.30 -12.22 -14.69
N ASP A 170 6.76 -11.00 -15.00
CA ASP A 170 8.20 -10.69 -15.10
C ASP A 170 8.68 -9.73 -14.00
N ARG A 171 7.80 -8.89 -13.44
CA ARG A 171 8.15 -7.92 -12.39
C ARG A 171 8.03 -8.53 -11.01
N LYS A 172 9.07 -9.25 -10.61
CA LYS A 172 9.06 -10.10 -9.41
C LYS A 172 9.21 -9.32 -8.12
N SER A 173 9.74 -8.12 -8.18
CA SER A 173 9.71 -7.09 -7.14
C SER A 173 8.29 -6.64 -6.82
N ARG A 174 7.36 -6.76 -7.78
CA ARG A 174 5.94 -6.39 -7.66
C ARG A 174 5.01 -7.60 -7.56
N TYR A 175 5.53 -8.82 -7.68
CA TYR A 175 4.71 -10.03 -7.70
C TYR A 175 4.37 -10.53 -6.29
N CYS A 176 3.09 -10.82 -6.04
CA CYS A 176 2.60 -11.57 -4.88
C CYS A 176 1.64 -12.66 -5.36
N PRO A 177 1.87 -13.96 -5.05
CA PRO A 177 1.06 -15.05 -5.62
C PRO A 177 -0.33 -15.19 -4.98
N VAL A 178 -0.59 -14.54 -3.85
CA VAL A 178 -1.78 -14.82 -3.02
C VAL A 178 -2.94 -13.89 -3.35
N SER A 179 -2.71 -12.58 -3.24
CA SER A 179 -3.70 -11.53 -3.46
C SER A 179 -3.00 -10.16 -3.56
N LEU A 180 -3.77 -9.09 -3.49
CA LEU A 180 -3.26 -7.73 -3.32
C LEU A 180 -2.54 -7.60 -1.97
N GLU A 181 -1.37 -7.00 -2.01
CA GLU A 181 -0.58 -6.60 -0.84
C GLU A 181 -0.24 -5.12 -1.02
N ILE A 182 -0.50 -4.29 -0.01
CA ILE A 182 -0.19 -2.85 -0.06
C ILE A 182 0.76 -2.51 1.07
N THR A 183 1.91 -1.91 0.74
CA THR A 183 2.82 -1.32 1.73
C THR A 183 2.61 0.19 1.77
N PHE A 184 2.05 0.71 2.86
CA PHE A 184 1.91 2.15 3.10
C PHE A 184 3.17 2.71 3.76
N GLN A 185 3.67 3.81 3.20
CA GLN A 185 4.91 4.45 3.61
C GLN A 185 4.68 5.95 3.74
N PRO A 186 4.57 6.51 4.96
CA PRO A 186 4.56 7.94 5.19
C PRO A 186 5.74 8.63 4.53
N ARG A 187 5.51 9.78 3.89
CA ARG A 187 6.56 10.43 3.09
C ARG A 187 7.83 10.75 3.87
N ASP A 188 7.72 11.02 5.17
CA ASP A 188 8.86 11.29 6.05
C ASP A 188 9.86 10.11 6.14
N VAL A 189 9.44 8.87 5.82
CA VAL A 189 10.36 7.73 5.71
C VAL A 189 11.30 7.81 4.51
N PHE A 190 11.02 8.70 3.54
CA PHE A 190 11.86 9.00 2.39
C PHE A 190 12.72 10.25 2.57
N ASP A 191 12.69 10.91 3.74
CA ASP A 191 13.51 12.09 4.00
C ASP A 191 15.00 11.77 3.84
N GLY A 192 15.69 12.56 3.03
CA GLY A 192 17.10 12.33 2.68
C GLY A 192 17.33 11.21 1.66
N LEU A 193 16.27 10.54 1.21
CA LEU A 193 16.26 9.62 0.07
C LEU A 193 15.73 10.27 -1.20
N THR A 194 15.28 11.53 -1.18
CA THR A 194 14.74 12.31 -2.31
C THR A 194 15.77 12.65 -3.39
N HIS A 195 15.32 12.84 -4.64
CA HIS A 195 16.17 12.92 -5.84
C HIS A 195 17.03 14.20 -5.88
N ASP A 196 16.59 15.22 -5.16
CA ASP A 196 17.23 16.52 -4.99
C ASP A 196 18.44 16.48 -4.03
N THR A 197 18.66 15.35 -3.34
CA THR A 197 19.84 15.12 -2.50
C THR A 197 20.83 14.16 -3.19
N GLU A 198 22.14 14.41 -3.05
CA GLU A 198 23.17 13.50 -3.61
C GLU A 198 23.07 12.08 -3.04
N ALA A 199 22.73 11.96 -1.75
CA ALA A 199 22.57 10.69 -1.07
C ALA A 199 21.34 9.92 -1.58
N GLY A 200 20.20 10.61 -1.71
CA GLY A 200 18.97 10.02 -2.22
C GLY A 200 19.05 9.63 -3.68
N ALA A 201 19.60 10.50 -4.54
CA ALA A 201 19.84 10.18 -5.95
C ALA A 201 20.71 8.92 -6.09
N ARG A 202 21.78 8.80 -5.30
CA ARG A 202 22.64 7.62 -5.31
C ARG A 202 21.94 6.37 -4.77
N ALA A 203 21.14 6.49 -3.71
CA ALA A 203 20.37 5.37 -3.18
C ALA A 203 19.37 4.85 -4.22
N ARG A 204 18.67 5.75 -4.92
CA ARG A 204 17.74 5.40 -6.00
C ARG A 204 18.44 4.77 -7.19
N GLU A 205 19.55 5.33 -7.66
CA GLU A 205 20.34 4.74 -8.75
C GLU A 205 20.74 3.29 -8.44
N VAL A 206 21.16 3.03 -7.19
CA VAL A 206 21.49 1.68 -6.74
C VAL A 206 20.27 0.75 -6.71
N ILE A 207 19.12 1.22 -6.21
CA ILE A 207 17.88 0.42 -6.14
C ILE A 207 17.36 0.13 -7.56
N GLN A 208 17.27 1.14 -8.42
CA GLN A 208 16.82 1.01 -9.80
C GLN A 208 17.75 0.11 -10.62
N GLY A 209 19.06 0.22 -10.42
CA GLY A 209 20.04 -0.69 -11.05
C GLY A 209 19.83 -2.15 -10.67
N ARG A 210 19.52 -2.44 -9.40
CA ARG A 210 19.24 -3.80 -8.92
C ARG A 210 17.90 -4.34 -9.42
N LEU A 211 16.93 -3.46 -9.63
CA LEU A 211 15.59 -3.83 -10.09
C LEU A 211 15.66 -4.59 -11.42
N GLY A 212 16.50 -4.14 -12.35
CA GLY A 212 16.71 -4.79 -13.63
C GLY A 212 17.22 -6.23 -13.51
N ASP A 213 18.22 -6.46 -12.65
CA ASP A 213 18.78 -7.79 -12.44
C ASP A 213 17.80 -8.71 -11.68
N TYR A 214 17.10 -8.18 -10.69
CA TYR A 214 16.14 -8.94 -9.86
C TYR A 214 14.89 -9.35 -10.64
N ASP A 215 14.30 -8.42 -11.40
CA ASP A 215 13.12 -8.70 -12.21
C ASP A 215 13.48 -9.44 -13.51
N GLY A 216 14.70 -9.24 -14.03
CA GLY A 216 15.11 -9.78 -15.33
C GLY A 216 14.52 -9.01 -16.52
N VAL A 217 13.87 -7.87 -16.25
CA VAL A 217 13.35 -6.92 -17.23
C VAL A 217 13.72 -5.50 -16.82
N CYS A 218 13.72 -4.55 -17.76
CA CYS A 218 13.98 -3.15 -17.43
C CYS A 218 12.98 -2.63 -16.36
N PRO A 219 13.40 -1.67 -15.52
CA PRO A 219 12.49 -0.92 -14.65
C PRO A 219 11.23 -0.44 -15.39
N HIS A 220 10.12 -0.27 -14.65
CA HIS A 220 8.88 0.21 -15.25
C HIS A 220 9.06 1.61 -15.82
N ALA A 221 8.38 1.93 -16.93
CA ALA A 221 8.51 3.25 -17.57
C ALA A 221 7.99 4.38 -16.68
N ASP A 222 6.97 4.08 -15.86
CA ASP A 222 6.41 5.02 -14.88
C ASP A 222 7.16 5.04 -13.53
N LEU A 223 8.27 4.29 -13.39
CA LEU A 223 9.11 4.42 -12.19
C LEU A 223 9.81 5.78 -12.24
N GLY A 224 9.36 6.69 -11.39
CA GLY A 224 9.74 8.10 -11.39
C GLY A 224 10.04 8.65 -10.00
N ASP A 225 10.34 9.94 -9.95
CA ASP A 225 10.71 10.69 -8.77
C ASP A 225 9.68 11.78 -8.44
N TRP A 226 9.24 11.83 -7.19
CA TRP A 226 8.38 12.90 -6.71
C TRP A 226 8.96 14.29 -6.98
N GLY A 227 8.13 15.20 -7.48
CA GLY A 227 8.49 16.57 -7.84
C GLY A 227 9.09 16.72 -9.24
N VAL A 228 9.26 15.63 -10.01
CA VAL A 228 9.68 15.69 -11.42
C VAL A 228 8.46 15.91 -12.33
N GLU A 229 8.54 16.93 -13.19
CA GLU A 229 7.40 17.45 -13.99
C GLU A 229 6.68 16.38 -14.84
N ASP A 230 7.42 15.41 -15.36
CA ASP A 230 6.89 14.35 -16.23
C ASP A 230 6.50 13.06 -15.47
N ASP A 231 6.81 12.96 -14.18
CA ASP A 231 6.52 11.77 -13.37
C ASP A 231 5.17 11.92 -12.66
N ARG A 232 4.50 10.79 -12.42
CA ARG A 232 3.17 10.73 -11.81
C ARG A 232 3.15 9.67 -10.72
N GLU A 233 3.01 10.09 -9.46
CA GLU A 233 3.11 9.15 -8.34
C GLU A 233 2.06 8.06 -8.38
N TRP A 234 0.82 8.40 -8.74
CA TRP A 234 -0.29 7.45 -8.75
C TRP A 234 -0.05 6.25 -9.67
N ARG A 235 0.74 6.41 -10.74
CA ARG A 235 1.08 5.33 -11.68
C ARG A 235 2.05 4.31 -11.08
N GLN A 236 2.73 4.67 -9.99
CA GLN A 236 3.72 3.82 -9.32
C GLN A 236 3.09 2.87 -8.30
N TYR A 237 1.90 3.19 -7.79
CA TYR A 237 1.26 2.45 -6.70
C TYR A 237 1.02 0.99 -7.06
N LEU A 238 0.53 0.75 -8.27
CA LEU A 238 0.47 -0.56 -8.92
C LEU A 238 0.80 -0.36 -10.39
N PHE A 239 1.98 -0.80 -10.83
CA PHE A 239 2.42 -0.61 -12.22
C PHE A 239 1.55 -1.39 -13.20
N SER A 240 1.36 -0.85 -14.40
CA SER A 240 0.79 -1.60 -15.51
C SER A 240 1.69 -2.77 -15.91
N ARG A 241 1.07 -3.84 -16.40
CA ARG A 241 1.71 -4.83 -17.27
C ARG A 241 1.11 -4.74 -18.67
N ASP A 242 -0.20 -4.55 -18.77
CA ASP A 242 -0.91 -4.23 -20.00
C ASP A 242 -1.59 -2.85 -19.87
N GLU A 243 -1.09 -1.86 -20.61
CA GLU A 243 -1.66 -0.50 -20.65
C GLU A 243 -3.16 -0.48 -20.98
N ALA A 244 -3.69 -1.46 -21.74
CA ALA A 244 -5.12 -1.52 -22.03
C ALA A 244 -5.99 -1.97 -20.82
N GLN A 245 -5.34 -2.47 -19.77
CA GLN A 245 -5.96 -2.87 -18.50
C GLN A 245 -5.67 -1.87 -17.36
N PHE A 246 -4.81 -0.88 -17.62
CA PHE A 246 -4.50 0.22 -16.71
C PHE A 246 -5.52 1.37 -16.88
N PRO A 247 -5.85 2.13 -15.82
CA PRO A 247 -6.71 3.31 -15.96
C PRO A 247 -6.04 4.44 -16.74
N ASP A 248 -6.79 5.08 -17.64
CA ASP A 248 -6.29 6.18 -18.49
C ASP A 248 -5.99 7.47 -17.70
N GLU A 249 -6.69 7.69 -16.58
CA GLU A 249 -6.54 8.81 -15.65
C GLU A 249 -6.59 8.28 -14.21
N CYS A 250 -6.03 9.02 -13.24
CA CYS A 250 -6.07 8.62 -11.83
C CYS A 250 -7.54 8.50 -11.35
N PRO A 251 -7.98 7.31 -10.88
CA PRO A 251 -9.37 7.13 -10.47
C PRO A 251 -9.75 7.81 -9.14
N LEU A 252 -8.77 8.31 -8.37
CA LEU A 252 -9.03 8.96 -7.09
C LEU A 252 -9.64 10.36 -7.31
N THR A 253 -10.80 10.60 -6.72
CA THR A 253 -11.38 11.94 -6.61
C THR A 253 -11.07 12.50 -5.22
N VAL A 254 -10.18 13.51 -5.18
CA VAL A 254 -9.83 14.20 -3.94
C VAL A 254 -10.88 15.27 -3.62
N THR A 255 -11.38 15.23 -2.40
CA THR A 255 -12.32 16.20 -1.83
C THR A 255 -11.69 16.79 -0.57
N PRO A 256 -11.14 18.03 -0.61
CA PRO A 256 -10.30 18.57 0.46
C PRO A 256 -10.99 18.71 1.83
N GLU A 257 -12.31 18.85 1.82
CA GLU A 257 -13.13 19.06 3.02
C GLU A 257 -13.56 17.75 3.71
N VAL A 258 -13.05 16.59 3.30
CA VAL A 258 -13.38 15.34 4.01
C VAL A 258 -12.73 15.38 5.39
N THR A 259 -13.54 15.70 6.39
CA THR A 259 -13.35 15.32 7.77
C THR A 259 -14.54 14.41 8.04
N ALA A 260 -14.32 13.09 8.12
CA ALA A 260 -15.34 12.04 8.24
C ALA A 260 -16.74 12.58 8.57
N MET A 261 -17.67 12.56 7.61
CA MET A 261 -19.02 13.13 7.77
C MET A 261 -19.55 12.78 9.15
N ASP A 262 -19.76 13.79 10.01
CA ASP A 262 -20.27 13.63 11.37
C ASP A 262 -21.39 12.59 11.38
N ALA A 263 -21.11 11.42 11.98
CA ALA A 263 -22.07 10.32 12.11
C ALA A 263 -23.27 10.66 13.02
N ASP A 264 -23.45 11.94 13.36
CA ASP A 264 -24.44 12.43 14.32
C ASP A 264 -25.27 13.61 13.78
N THR A 265 -25.37 13.80 12.45
CA THR A 265 -26.35 14.75 11.91
C THR A 265 -27.76 14.14 11.93
N PRO A 266 -28.69 14.57 12.82
CA PRO A 266 -30.05 14.05 12.81
C PRO A 266 -30.72 14.59 11.54
N GLY A 267 -31.26 13.68 10.71
CA GLY A 267 -32.01 14.07 9.52
C GLY A 267 -33.11 15.09 9.85
N PRO A 268 -33.46 15.99 8.92
CA PRO A 268 -34.43 17.05 9.19
C PRO A 268 -35.76 16.42 9.61
N GLY A 269 -36.14 16.68 10.86
CA GLY A 269 -37.40 16.23 11.41
C GLY A 269 -38.55 16.64 10.49
N VAL A 270 -39.32 15.64 10.05
CA VAL A 270 -40.55 15.85 9.32
C VAL A 270 -41.49 16.62 10.25
N GLY A 271 -41.61 17.93 10.01
CA GLY A 271 -42.61 18.77 10.64
C GLY A 271 -43.99 18.26 10.26
N ALA A 272 -44.72 17.79 11.26
CA ALA A 272 -46.15 17.56 11.16
C ALA A 272 -46.85 18.91 11.35
N ASP A 273 -47.51 19.38 10.29
CA ASP A 273 -48.68 20.25 10.34
C ASP A 273 -49.77 19.63 9.44
#